data_AF-A0A938DM26-F1
#
_entry.id   AF-A0A938DM26-F1
#
_cell.length_a   1.000
_cell.length_b   1.000
_cell.length_c   1.000
_cell.angle_alpha   90.00
_cell.angle_beta   90.00
_cell.angle_gamma   90.00
#
_symmetry.space_group_name_H-M   'P 1'
#
loop_
_entity.id
_entity.type
_entity.pdbx_description
1 polymer ?
#
loop_
_entity_poly.entity_id
_entity_poly.type
_entity_poly.pdbx_seq_one_letter_code
_entity_poly.pdbx_strand_id
1 'polypeptide(L)'
;MTGTVRAVVQTAPRTFEVRAFAPPRVGDDDGVLRVEACGICGTDLETFSGRIPLRGAAVPGHEPVGVVEAIGSAAAARWGVAVGDRVVVRAEIGCGACAACATDGACSTPRGNHGFVPVDEAPGLWGGFAEMMYLAPGSLPLRIDAHVPARRAALFNLLGAGFAWAVAAPGLAPGASVAVLGPGQRGLACLVAAREVG
;
A
#
# COMPACT_ATOMS: atom_id res chain seq x y z
N MET A 1 -0.96 25.48 2.17
CA MET A 1 -1.38 24.75 3.39
C MET A 1 -0.30 24.93 4.44
N THR A 2 -0.60 25.59 5.56
CA THR A 2 0.34 25.89 6.66
C THR A 2 0.19 24.91 7.85
N GLY A 3 -0.36 23.71 7.61
CA GLY A 3 -0.49 22.67 8.64
C GLY A 3 0.72 21.73 8.66
N THR A 4 0.97 21.11 9.81
CA THR A 4 1.87 19.96 9.92
C THR A 4 1.09 18.66 9.74
N VAL A 5 1.72 17.63 9.18
CA VAL A 5 1.17 16.29 9.02
C VAL A 5 1.81 15.37 10.05
N ARG A 6 1.02 14.65 10.84
CA ARG A 6 1.53 13.68 11.81
C ARG A 6 1.72 12.31 11.14
N ALA A 7 2.83 11.67 11.47
CA ALA A 7 3.10 10.30 11.08
C ALA A 7 3.79 9.53 12.22
N VAL A 8 3.52 8.23 12.29
CA VAL A 8 4.27 7.29 13.13
C VAL A 8 5.54 6.90 12.38
N VAL A 9 6.69 7.09 13.01
CA VAL A 9 8.00 6.79 12.45
C VAL A 9 8.64 5.69 13.28
N GLN A 10 9.05 4.61 12.63
CA GLN A 10 9.91 3.61 13.25
C GLN A 10 11.35 4.09 13.20
N THR A 11 11.97 4.32 14.36
CA THR A 11 13.32 4.88 14.45
C THR A 11 14.36 3.84 14.83
N ALA A 12 13.93 2.75 15.45
CA ALA A 12 14.73 1.58 15.78
C ALA A 12 13.81 0.35 15.95
N PRO A 13 14.36 -0.88 16.04
CA PRO A 13 13.58 -2.03 16.46
C PRO A 13 12.86 -1.76 17.78
N ARG A 14 11.55 -2.03 17.78
CA ARG A 14 10.61 -1.84 18.88
C ARG A 14 10.38 -0.40 19.33
N THR A 15 10.77 0.58 18.50
CA THR A 15 10.66 2.00 18.84
C THR A 15 9.90 2.76 17.76
N PHE A 16 8.78 3.36 18.17
CA PHE A 16 8.01 4.29 17.36
C PHE A 16 8.00 5.68 17.99
N GLU A 17 8.01 6.70 17.13
CA GLU A 17 7.86 8.10 17.49
C GLU A 17 6.77 8.73 16.61
N VAL A 18 5.92 9.58 17.18
CA VAL A 18 5.06 10.44 16.35
C VAL A 18 5.87 11.67 15.97
N ARG A 19 6.06 11.90 14.67
CA ARG A 19 6.77 13.06 14.14
C ARG A 19 5.84 13.90 13.28
N ALA A 20 6.16 15.20 13.19
CA ALA A 20 5.46 16.16 12.36
C ALA A 20 6.26 16.44 11.09
N PHE A 21 5.59 16.43 9.95
CA PHE A 21 6.15 16.64 8.62
C PHE A 21 5.47 17.84 7.95
N ALA A 22 6.15 18.44 6.98
CA ALA A 22 5.49 19.34 6.05
C ALA A 22 4.57 18.52 5.11
N PRO A 23 3.39 19.04 4.73
CA PRO A 23 2.59 18.43 3.68
C PRO A 23 3.42 18.30 2.39
N PRO A 24 3.40 17.14 1.71
CA PRO A 24 4.14 16.98 0.46
C PRO A 24 3.64 17.97 -0.58
N ARG A 25 4.55 18.53 -1.37
CA ARG A 25 4.20 19.28 -2.57
C ARG A 25 3.96 18.29 -3.70
N VAL A 26 3.00 18.62 -4.56
CA VAL A 26 2.65 17.80 -5.73
C VAL A 26 3.23 18.44 -7.00
N GLY A 27 4.02 17.67 -7.75
CA GLY A 27 4.42 17.96 -9.12
C GLY A 27 3.46 17.34 -10.14
N ASP A 28 3.81 17.37 -11.43
CA ASP A 28 2.93 16.87 -12.49
C ASP A 28 2.76 15.33 -12.49
N ASP A 29 3.74 14.61 -11.95
CA ASP A 29 3.86 13.16 -12.02
C ASP A 29 3.57 12.42 -10.71
N ASP A 30 3.21 13.13 -9.64
CA ASP A 30 3.04 12.56 -8.31
C ASP A 30 1.69 13.00 -7.69
N GLY A 31 1.46 12.59 -6.44
CA GLY A 31 0.24 12.94 -5.72
C GLY A 31 0.35 12.76 -4.22
N VAL A 32 -0.74 13.08 -3.54
CA VAL A 32 -0.91 12.95 -2.10
C VAL A 32 -2.24 12.27 -1.82
N LEU A 33 -2.16 11.24 -0.98
CA LEU A 33 -3.30 10.56 -0.41
C LEU A 33 -3.57 11.10 0.99
N ARG A 34 -4.78 11.58 1.27
CA ARG A 34 -5.24 11.77 2.64
C ARG A 34 -5.73 10.43 3.17
N VAL A 35 -5.02 9.87 4.14
CA VAL A 35 -5.24 8.51 4.63
C VAL A 35 -6.50 8.46 5.51
N GLU A 36 -7.37 7.49 5.26
CA GLU A 36 -8.57 7.22 6.06
C GLU A 36 -8.39 5.97 6.94
N ALA A 37 -7.67 4.97 6.43
CA ALA A 37 -7.32 3.75 7.15
C ALA A 37 -6.03 3.16 6.59
N CYS A 38 -5.30 2.40 7.41
CA CYS A 38 -4.19 1.56 6.95
C CYS A 38 -4.27 0.21 7.65
N GLY A 39 -4.13 -0.87 6.88
CA GLY A 39 -4.02 -2.22 7.43
C GLY A 39 -2.69 -2.44 8.16
N ILE A 40 -2.67 -3.44 9.04
CA ILE A 40 -1.47 -3.89 9.75
C ILE A 40 -1.17 -5.31 9.28
N CYS A 41 -0.01 -5.49 8.66
CA CYS A 41 0.44 -6.77 8.14
C CYS A 41 1.48 -7.40 9.08
N GLY A 42 1.68 -8.71 8.93
CA GLY A 42 2.75 -9.42 9.62
C GLY A 42 4.13 -8.83 9.33
N THR A 43 4.33 -8.27 8.13
CA THR A 43 5.58 -7.61 7.75
C THR A 43 5.85 -6.35 8.60
N ASP A 44 4.81 -5.62 9.04
CA ASP A 44 4.99 -4.49 9.96
C ASP A 44 5.48 -4.96 11.35
N LEU A 45 5.09 -6.16 11.79
CA LEU A 45 5.63 -6.76 13.02
C LEU A 45 7.08 -7.24 12.82
N GLU A 46 7.41 -7.75 11.64
CA GLU A 46 8.76 -8.16 11.28
C GLU A 46 9.73 -6.99 11.22
N THR A 47 9.32 -5.86 10.65
CA THR A 47 10.10 -4.62 10.70
C THR A 47 10.16 -4.06 12.12
N PHE A 48 9.03 -4.02 12.84
CA PHE A 48 8.99 -3.55 14.22
C PHE A 48 9.95 -4.34 15.13
N SER A 49 10.00 -5.67 14.99
CA SER A 49 10.90 -6.50 15.79
C SER A 49 12.38 -6.43 15.36
N GLY A 50 12.67 -5.83 14.20
CA GLY A 50 14.00 -5.80 13.60
C GLY A 50 14.38 -7.08 12.84
N ARG A 51 13.43 -8.02 12.64
CA ARG A 51 13.66 -9.23 11.84
C ARG A 51 13.81 -8.90 10.35
N ILE A 52 13.05 -7.93 9.87
CA ILE A 52 13.31 -7.28 8.58
C ILE A 52 14.00 -5.94 8.87
N PRO A 53 15.25 -5.75 8.43
CA PRO A 53 15.95 -4.49 8.66
C PRO A 53 15.34 -3.38 7.79
N LEU A 54 15.15 -2.21 8.39
CA LEU A 54 14.86 -0.98 7.65
C LEU A 54 16.17 -0.31 7.24
N ARG A 55 16.18 0.35 6.07
CA ARG A 55 17.35 1.11 5.58
C ARG A 55 17.63 2.40 6.37
N GLY A 56 16.67 2.82 7.18
CA GLY A 56 16.69 4.01 8.01
C GLY A 56 15.38 4.13 8.76
N ALA A 57 15.17 5.26 9.45
CA ALA A 57 13.87 5.53 10.04
C ALA A 57 12.81 5.67 8.94
N ALA A 58 11.65 5.03 9.08
CA ALA A 58 10.61 4.99 8.04
C ALA A 58 9.24 5.24 8.65
N VAL A 59 8.31 5.82 7.87
CA VAL A 59 6.88 5.78 8.19
C VAL A 59 6.34 4.42 7.71
N PRO A 60 5.92 3.49 8.58
CA PRO A 60 5.41 2.19 8.16
C PRO A 60 3.97 2.26 7.63
N GLY A 61 3.41 1.11 7.31
CA GLY A 61 2.05 0.98 6.77
C GLY A 61 2.05 0.93 5.25
N HIS A 62 1.83 -0.26 4.71
CA HIS A 62 1.87 -0.53 3.26
C HIS A 62 0.52 -1.01 2.72
N GLU A 63 -0.55 -0.87 3.52
CA GLU A 63 -1.92 -1.20 3.15
C GLU A 63 -2.86 0.03 3.29
N PRO A 64 -2.52 1.19 2.71
CA PRO A 64 -3.28 2.41 2.89
C PRO A 64 -4.58 2.44 2.05
N VAL A 65 -5.60 3.07 2.62
CA VAL A 65 -6.83 3.50 1.96
C VAL A 65 -7.02 4.97 2.28
N GLY A 66 -7.38 5.75 1.26
CA GLY A 66 -7.65 7.16 1.47
C GLY A 66 -8.26 7.83 0.26
N VAL A 67 -8.36 9.15 0.36
CA VAL A 67 -8.86 10.01 -0.72
C VAL A 67 -7.68 10.72 -1.37
N VAL A 68 -7.65 10.76 -2.70
CA VAL A 68 -6.67 11.55 -3.45
C VAL A 68 -6.90 13.03 -3.13
N GLU A 69 -5.99 13.61 -2.35
CA GLU A 69 -6.07 14.99 -1.86
C GLU A 69 -5.55 15.97 -2.91
N ALA A 70 -4.44 15.61 -3.55
CA ALA A 70 -3.82 16.37 -4.63
C ALA A 70 -3.11 15.41 -5.59
N ILE A 71 -3.08 15.73 -6.88
CA ILE A 71 -2.46 14.90 -7.91
C ILE A 71 -2.08 15.76 -9.11
N GLY A 72 -0.90 15.50 -9.67
CA GLY A 72 -0.44 16.13 -10.91
C GLY A 72 -1.23 15.66 -12.13
N SER A 73 -1.24 16.46 -13.19
CA SER A 73 -2.03 16.17 -14.39
C SER A 73 -1.57 14.90 -15.12
N ALA A 74 -0.25 14.65 -15.18
CA ALA A 74 0.31 13.45 -15.80
C ALA A 74 0.05 12.21 -14.94
N ALA A 75 0.18 12.32 -13.62
CA ALA A 75 -0.20 11.26 -12.69
C ALA A 75 -1.68 10.89 -12.79
N ALA A 76 -2.58 11.89 -12.84
CA ALA A 76 -4.02 11.67 -12.96
C ALA A 76 -4.38 10.88 -14.22
N ALA A 77 -3.81 11.29 -15.37
CA ALA A 77 -4.00 10.60 -16.63
C ALA A 77 -3.44 9.17 -16.62
N ARG A 78 -2.23 8.98 -16.07
CA ARG A 78 -1.55 7.68 -16.01
C ARG A 78 -2.27 6.68 -15.11
N TRP A 79 -2.70 7.12 -13.93
CA TRP A 79 -3.35 6.26 -12.95
C TRP A 79 -4.86 6.12 -13.15
N GLY A 80 -5.46 6.98 -13.98
CA GLY A 80 -6.91 6.99 -14.18
C GLY A 80 -7.70 7.35 -12.93
N VAL A 81 -7.14 8.25 -12.10
CA VAL A 81 -7.72 8.74 -10.84
C VAL A 81 -7.70 10.26 -10.80
N ALA A 82 -8.62 10.86 -10.06
CA ALA A 82 -8.73 12.29 -9.88
C ALA A 82 -8.75 12.68 -8.40
N VAL A 83 -8.56 13.97 -8.11
CA VAL A 83 -8.78 14.52 -6.76
C VAL A 83 -10.20 14.18 -6.30
N GLY A 84 -10.32 13.69 -5.06
CA GLY A 84 -11.58 13.26 -4.47
C GLY A 84 -11.89 11.77 -4.64
N ASP A 85 -11.20 11.06 -5.54
CA ASP A 85 -11.37 9.61 -5.65
C ASP A 85 -10.86 8.91 -4.38
N ARG A 86 -11.62 7.93 -3.90
CA ARG A 86 -11.14 7.01 -2.87
C ARG A 86 -10.35 5.88 -3.53
N VAL A 87 -9.14 5.65 -3.04
CA VAL A 87 -8.22 4.66 -3.60
C VAL A 87 -7.62 3.79 -2.49
N VAL A 88 -7.26 2.56 -2.86
CA VAL A 88 -6.22 1.80 -2.17
C VAL A 88 -4.92 1.95 -2.94
N VAL A 89 -3.78 1.82 -2.27
CA VAL A 89 -2.47 1.96 -2.95
C VAL A 89 -1.67 0.69 -2.77
N ARG A 90 -1.22 0.10 -3.89
CA ARG A 90 -0.31 -1.04 -3.84
C ARG A 90 1.00 -0.63 -3.18
N ALA A 91 1.55 -1.51 -2.33
CA ALA A 91 2.78 -1.26 -1.59
C ALA A 91 3.97 -0.95 -2.52
N GLU A 92 4.10 -1.70 -3.62
CA GLU A 92 5.21 -1.58 -4.56
C GLU A 92 5.20 -0.24 -5.32
N ILE A 93 6.35 0.42 -5.33
CA ILE A 93 6.63 1.61 -6.13
C ILE A 93 7.41 1.15 -7.36
N GLY A 94 6.72 1.06 -8.50
CA GLY A 94 7.29 0.60 -9.76
C GLY A 94 8.32 1.56 -10.36
N CYS A 95 9.12 1.07 -11.31
CA CYS A 95 10.02 1.91 -12.09
C CYS A 95 9.27 2.77 -13.13
N GLY A 96 8.04 2.38 -13.50
CA GLY A 96 7.18 3.08 -14.45
C GLY A 96 7.54 2.88 -15.93
N ALA A 97 8.60 2.13 -16.24
CA ALA A 97 9.14 2.00 -17.60
C ALA A 97 9.29 0.56 -18.10
N CYS A 98 9.23 -0.45 -17.24
CA CYS A 98 9.35 -1.84 -17.68
C CYS A 98 8.02 -2.38 -18.23
N ALA A 99 8.09 -3.42 -19.08
CA ALA A 99 6.89 -4.03 -19.67
C ALA A 99 5.87 -4.48 -18.61
N ALA A 100 6.34 -5.03 -17.49
CA ALA A 100 5.46 -5.46 -16.41
C ALA A 100 4.73 -4.29 -15.72
N CYS A 101 5.32 -3.08 -15.69
CA CYS A 101 4.61 -1.88 -15.21
C CYS A 101 3.37 -1.56 -16.08
N ALA A 102 3.41 -1.89 -17.37
CA ALA A 102 2.32 -1.61 -18.30
C ALA A 102 1.24 -2.70 -18.34
N THR A 103 1.50 -3.91 -17.83
CA THR A 103 0.56 -5.05 -17.91
C THR A 103 -0.21 -5.26 -16.61
N ASP A 104 0.46 -5.76 -15.58
CA ASP A 104 -0.12 -6.09 -14.26
C ASP A 104 0.43 -5.19 -13.15
N GLY A 105 1.43 -4.38 -13.49
CA GLY A 105 2.11 -3.50 -12.58
C GLY A 105 3.10 -4.20 -11.64
N ALA A 106 3.40 -5.49 -11.82
CA ALA A 106 4.38 -6.24 -11.03
C ALA A 106 5.79 -5.89 -11.52
N CYS A 107 6.35 -4.81 -10.98
CA CYS A 107 7.57 -4.23 -11.52
C CYS A 107 8.76 -5.18 -11.38
N SER A 108 9.53 -5.36 -12.46
CA SER A 108 10.75 -6.18 -12.43
C SER A 108 11.92 -5.51 -11.70
N THR A 109 11.88 -4.18 -11.57
CA THR A 109 12.94 -3.36 -10.97
C THR A 109 12.33 -2.26 -10.09
N PRO A 110 11.58 -2.62 -9.04
CA PRO A 110 10.87 -1.65 -8.22
C PRO A 110 11.85 -0.72 -7.50
N ARG A 111 11.44 0.54 -7.31
CA ARG A 111 12.23 1.52 -6.55
C ARG A 111 12.24 1.22 -5.05
N GLY A 112 11.18 0.57 -4.58
CA GLY A 112 10.98 0.23 -3.18
C GLY A 112 9.51 -0.05 -2.90
N ASN A 113 9.16 -0.07 -1.62
CA ASN A 113 7.79 -0.22 -1.16
C ASN A 113 7.43 0.96 -0.25
N HIS A 114 6.21 1.48 -0.41
CA HIS A 114 5.57 2.30 0.60
C HIS A 114 5.65 1.61 1.96
N GLY A 115 5.93 2.36 3.02
CA GLY A 115 6.18 1.80 4.35
C GLY A 115 7.65 1.46 4.67
N PHE A 116 8.54 1.44 3.66
CA PHE A 116 9.95 1.05 3.83
C PHE A 116 10.96 2.11 3.37
N VAL A 117 10.48 3.15 2.67
CA VAL A 117 11.34 4.25 2.21
C VAL A 117 11.71 5.13 3.41
N PRO A 118 13.01 5.41 3.61
CA PRO A 118 13.48 6.27 4.70
C PRO A 118 12.83 7.66 4.71
N VAL A 119 12.62 8.22 5.90
CA VAL A 119 11.99 9.55 6.09
C VAL A 119 12.89 10.73 5.69
N ASP A 120 14.19 10.50 5.55
CA ASP A 120 15.18 11.46 5.05
C ASP A 120 15.19 11.55 3.52
N GLU A 121 14.64 10.55 2.82
CA GLU A 121 14.29 10.68 1.41
C GLU A 121 13.03 11.56 1.28
N ALA A 122 13.21 12.79 0.79
CA ALA A 122 12.09 13.72 0.64
C ALA A 122 10.99 13.13 -0.29
N PRO A 123 9.69 13.30 0.06
CA PRO A 123 9.15 14.17 1.10
C PRO A 123 8.96 13.52 2.49
N GLY A 124 9.41 12.27 2.69
CA GLY A 124 9.44 11.57 3.98
C GLY A 124 8.13 10.88 4.41
N LEU A 125 6.98 11.24 3.82
CA LEU A 125 5.67 10.65 4.12
C LEU A 125 5.36 9.44 3.24
N TRP A 126 6.16 8.38 3.36
CA TRP A 126 6.14 7.24 2.43
C TRP A 126 5.22 6.08 2.81
N GLY A 127 4.61 6.11 3.99
CA GLY A 127 3.76 5.03 4.50
C GLY A 127 2.41 5.53 5.01
N GLY A 128 1.49 4.58 5.15
CA GLY A 128 0.10 4.80 5.53
C GLY A 128 -0.14 5.03 7.02
N PHE A 129 0.86 4.86 7.90
CA PHE A 129 0.73 5.25 9.32
C PHE A 129 0.96 6.76 9.49
N ALA A 130 0.27 7.55 8.68
CA ALA A 130 0.33 9.00 8.62
C ALA A 130 -1.03 9.58 8.24
N GLU A 131 -1.25 10.86 8.51
CA GLU A 131 -2.47 11.57 8.08
C GLU A 131 -2.49 11.80 6.55
N MET A 132 -1.30 11.91 5.94
CA MET A 132 -1.11 11.98 4.49
C MET A 132 0.03 11.06 4.05
N MET A 133 -0.09 10.48 2.87
CA MET A 133 0.94 9.66 2.23
C MET A 133 1.28 10.23 0.86
N TYR A 134 2.55 10.37 0.56
CA TYR A 134 3.05 10.75 -0.75
C TYR A 134 2.94 9.58 -1.74
N LEU A 135 2.46 9.88 -2.94
CA LEU A 135 2.35 8.95 -4.07
C LEU A 135 3.40 9.33 -5.10
N ALA A 136 4.49 8.57 -5.15
CA ALA A 136 5.54 8.78 -6.14
C ALA A 136 5.07 8.41 -7.55
N PRO A 137 5.78 8.81 -8.62
CA PRO A 137 5.37 8.50 -9.99
C PRO A 137 5.15 7.01 -10.28
N GLY A 138 5.87 6.13 -9.57
CA GLY A 138 5.73 4.67 -9.66
C GLY A 138 4.64 4.05 -8.80
N SER A 139 3.89 4.82 -8.02
CA SER A 139 2.77 4.32 -7.22
C SER A 139 1.65 3.79 -8.11
N LEU A 140 0.85 2.86 -7.57
CA LEU A 140 -0.37 2.38 -8.23
C LEU A 140 -1.58 2.55 -7.28
N PRO A 141 -2.24 3.71 -7.32
CA PRO A 141 -3.55 3.86 -6.69
C PRO A 141 -4.64 3.19 -7.53
N LEU A 142 -5.53 2.45 -6.87
CA LEU A 142 -6.66 1.76 -7.47
C LEU A 142 -7.94 2.31 -6.87
N ARG A 143 -8.83 2.83 -7.71
CA ARG A 143 -10.13 3.36 -7.27
C ARG A 143 -10.96 2.26 -6.63
N ILE A 144 -11.62 2.64 -5.54
CA ILE A 144 -12.59 1.80 -4.86
C ILE A 144 -13.89 2.59 -4.69
N ASP A 145 -15.00 1.86 -4.61
CA ASP A 145 -16.29 2.47 -4.36
C ASP A 145 -16.31 3.16 -2.98
N ALA A 146 -16.70 4.43 -2.96
CA ALA A 146 -16.79 5.25 -1.75
C ALA A 146 -17.81 4.73 -0.72
N HIS A 147 -18.74 3.86 -1.12
CA HIS A 147 -19.68 3.21 -0.21
C HIS A 147 -19.03 2.10 0.62
N VAL A 148 -17.89 1.55 0.18
CA VAL A 148 -17.15 0.56 0.97
C VAL A 148 -16.50 1.28 2.16
N PRO A 149 -16.79 0.88 3.42
CA PRO A 149 -16.16 1.48 4.58
C PRO A 149 -14.63 1.32 4.51
N ALA A 150 -13.87 2.39 4.81
CA ALA A 150 -12.41 2.39 4.71
C ALA A 150 -11.73 1.22 5.45
N ARG A 151 -12.25 0.84 6.63
CA ARG A 151 -11.75 -0.30 7.41
C ARG A 151 -11.91 -1.65 6.69
N ARG A 152 -12.95 -1.81 5.86
CA ARG A 152 -13.14 -3.01 5.03
C ARG A 152 -12.27 -2.94 3.78
N ALA A 153 -12.18 -1.76 3.17
CA ALA A 153 -11.30 -1.54 2.03
C ALA A 153 -9.82 -1.80 2.36
N ALA A 154 -9.38 -1.56 3.60
CA ALA A 154 -8.02 -1.85 4.05
C ALA A 154 -7.65 -3.35 3.96
N LEU A 155 -8.64 -4.24 3.81
CA LEU A 155 -8.40 -5.67 3.57
C LEU A 155 -7.97 -5.98 2.12
N PHE A 156 -7.87 -4.98 1.23
CA PHE A 156 -7.56 -5.21 -0.19
C PHE A 156 -6.25 -6.00 -0.39
N ASN A 157 -5.19 -5.66 0.35
CA ASN A 157 -3.89 -6.32 0.21
C ASN A 157 -3.97 -7.77 0.71
N LEU A 158 -4.64 -7.96 1.85
CA LEU A 158 -4.90 -9.27 2.41
C LEU A 158 -5.67 -10.18 1.45
N LEU A 159 -6.79 -9.69 0.90
CA LEU A 159 -7.63 -10.42 -0.04
C LEU A 159 -6.89 -10.67 -1.36
N GLY A 160 -6.21 -9.67 -1.89
CA GLY A 160 -5.41 -9.79 -3.11
C GLY A 160 -4.33 -10.88 -2.98
N ALA A 161 -3.62 -10.93 -1.85
CA ALA A 161 -2.67 -12.01 -1.56
C ALA A 161 -3.35 -13.38 -1.46
N GLY A 162 -4.54 -13.45 -0.86
CA GLY A 162 -5.34 -14.68 -0.81
C GLY A 162 -5.68 -15.21 -2.20
N PHE A 163 -6.16 -14.36 -3.10
CA PHE A 163 -6.43 -14.73 -4.50
C PHE A 163 -5.16 -15.10 -5.27
N ALA A 164 -4.08 -14.34 -5.10
CA ALA A 164 -2.82 -14.62 -5.76
C ALA A 164 -2.29 -16.02 -5.39
N TRP A 165 -2.33 -16.39 -4.11
CA TRP A 165 -1.73 -17.64 -3.62
C TRP A 165 -2.67 -18.84 -3.69
N ALA A 166 -3.96 -18.66 -3.43
CA ALA A 166 -4.92 -19.76 -3.46
C ALA A 166 -5.45 -20.05 -4.87
N VAL A 167 -5.51 -19.04 -5.74
CA VAL A 167 -6.16 -19.16 -7.05
C VAL A 167 -5.17 -19.03 -8.20
N ALA A 168 -4.52 -17.87 -8.34
CA ALA A 168 -3.73 -17.57 -9.53
C ALA A 168 -2.46 -18.43 -9.63
N ALA A 169 -1.65 -18.48 -8.57
CA ALA A 169 -0.38 -19.21 -8.57
C ALA A 169 -0.53 -20.74 -8.78
N PRO A 170 -1.47 -21.44 -8.10
CA PRO A 170 -1.66 -22.87 -8.32
C PRO A 170 -2.60 -23.20 -9.48
N GLY A 171 -3.29 -22.20 -10.05
CA GLY A 171 -4.33 -22.43 -11.07
C GLY A 171 -5.53 -23.19 -10.52
N LEU A 172 -6.05 -22.77 -9.35
CA LEU A 172 -7.20 -23.44 -8.72
C LEU A 172 -8.43 -23.38 -9.63
N ALA A 173 -9.10 -24.51 -9.78
CA ALA A 173 -10.30 -24.67 -10.59
C ALA A 173 -11.48 -25.16 -9.74
N PRO A 174 -12.74 -24.89 -10.17
CA PRO A 174 -13.93 -25.36 -9.47
C PRO A 174 -13.92 -26.87 -9.22
N GLY A 175 -14.41 -27.30 -8.05
CA GLY A 175 -14.46 -28.71 -7.64
C GLY A 175 -13.13 -29.26 -7.10
N ALA A 176 -12.06 -28.47 -7.06
CA ALA A 176 -10.81 -28.87 -6.46
C ALA A 176 -10.91 -28.93 -4.92
N SER A 177 -10.13 -29.84 -4.32
CA SER A 177 -9.98 -29.91 -2.87
C SER A 177 -8.74 -29.15 -2.43
N VAL A 178 -8.88 -28.26 -1.43
CA VAL A 178 -7.80 -27.40 -0.93
C VAL A 178 -7.61 -27.61 0.57
N ALA A 179 -6.36 -27.69 1.01
CA ALA A 179 -5.99 -27.66 2.43
C ALA A 179 -5.32 -26.32 2.76
N VAL A 180 -5.89 -25.57 3.71
CA VAL A 180 -5.32 -24.31 4.20
C VAL A 180 -4.63 -24.55 5.54
N LEU A 181 -3.30 -24.41 5.56
CA LEU A 181 -2.49 -24.62 6.77
C LEU A 181 -2.23 -23.30 7.49
N GLY A 182 -3.03 -23.01 8.52
CA GLY A 182 -2.87 -21.84 9.41
C GLY A 182 -4.09 -20.91 9.40
N PRO A 183 -4.76 -20.69 10.55
CA PRO A 183 -6.00 -19.92 10.63
C PRO A 183 -5.78 -18.41 10.79
N GLY A 184 -4.58 -17.90 10.46
CA GLY A 184 -4.29 -16.47 10.50
C GLY A 184 -4.95 -15.72 9.33
N GLN A 185 -4.83 -14.39 9.32
CA GLN A 185 -5.45 -13.53 8.31
C GLN A 185 -5.21 -14.04 6.87
N ARG A 186 -3.97 -14.41 6.53
CA ARG A 186 -3.61 -14.91 5.19
C ARG A 186 -4.32 -16.23 4.86
N GLY A 187 -4.39 -17.17 5.79
CA GLY A 187 -5.09 -18.44 5.58
C GLY A 187 -6.60 -18.23 5.41
N LEU A 188 -7.19 -17.34 6.20
CA LEU A 188 -8.60 -16.96 6.03
C LEU A 188 -8.86 -16.28 4.68
N ALA A 189 -7.94 -15.44 4.18
CA ALA A 189 -8.05 -14.86 2.86
C ALA A 189 -7.96 -15.91 1.74
N CYS A 190 -7.05 -16.88 1.86
CA CYS A 190 -6.98 -18.03 0.95
C CYS A 190 -8.26 -18.87 0.98
N LEU A 191 -8.86 -19.06 2.17
CA LEU A 191 -10.14 -19.77 2.31
C LEU A 191 -11.27 -19.05 1.58
N VAL A 192 -11.38 -17.73 1.74
CA VAL A 192 -12.37 -16.91 1.02
C VAL A 192 -12.14 -17.01 -0.48
N ALA A 193 -10.90 -16.83 -0.95
CA ALA A 193 -10.57 -16.90 -2.37
C ALA A 193 -10.87 -18.28 -2.98
N ALA A 194 -10.51 -19.36 -2.29
CA ALA A 194 -10.82 -20.71 -2.75
C ALA A 194 -12.33 -20.96 -2.81
N ARG A 195 -13.10 -20.49 -1.82
CA ARG A 195 -14.56 -20.62 -1.82
C ARG A 195 -15.23 -19.87 -2.96
N GLU A 196 -14.70 -18.73 -3.41
CA GLU A 196 -15.26 -18.00 -4.55
C GLU A 196 -15.00 -18.66 -5.90
N VAL A 197 -13.99 -19.54 -6.00
CA VAL A 197 -13.74 -20.33 -7.23
C VAL A 197 -14.71 -21.52 -7.34
N GLY A 198 -15.22 -22.03 -6.21
CA GLY A 198 -16.08 -23.22 -6.14
C GLY A 198 -15.30 -24.52 -5.98
#